data_AF-A0A3D1BS03-F1
#
_entry.id   AF-A0A3D1BS03-F1
#
_cell.length_a   1.000
_cell.length_b   1.000
_cell.length_c   1.000
_cell.angle_alpha   90.00
_cell.angle_beta   90.00
_cell.angle_gamma   90.00
#
_symmetry.space_group_name_H-M   'P 1'
#
loop_
_entity.id
_entity.type
_entity.pdbx_description
1 polymer ?
#
loop_
_entity_poly.entity_id
_entity_poly.type
_entity_poly.pdbx_seq_one_letter_code
_entity_poly.pdbx_strand_id
1 'polypeptide(L)' 'TSGSARMVGWALNISHSRERYIPAHRVVNRNGMLTGKHHFGNSTTMKQLLENEGAIIENDRIINFKEKFWDPSTDLR' A
#
# COMPACT_ATOMS: atom_id res chain seq x y z
N THR A 1 -10.06 -7.05 16.26
CA THR A 1 -8.87 -7.44 17.05
C THR A 1 -7.73 -6.50 16.74
N SER A 2 -7.34 -5.67 17.71
CA SER A 2 -6.15 -4.80 17.63
C SER A 2 -4.89 -5.67 17.76
N GLY A 3 -4.28 -6.03 16.62
CA GLY A 3 -3.04 -6.82 16.58
C GLY A 3 -2.64 -7.30 15.19
N SER A 4 -3.58 -7.41 14.26
CA SER A 4 -3.35 -8.01 12.94
C SER A 4 -2.48 -7.14 12.00
N ALA A 5 -2.40 -5.83 12.22
CA ALA A 5 -1.64 -4.93 11.34
C ALA A 5 -0.13 -5.25 11.28
N ARG A 6 0.48 -5.66 12.40
CA ARG A 6 1.89 -6.10 12.40
C ARG A 6 2.08 -7.41 11.63
N MET A 7 1.16 -8.35 11.80
CA MET A 7 1.17 -9.63 11.07
C MET A 7 1.06 -9.40 9.56
N VAL A 8 0.17 -8.49 9.14
CA VAL A 8 0.04 -8.07 7.73
C VAL A 8 1.35 -7.45 7.23
N GLY A 9 1.95 -6.53 7.98
CA GLY A 9 3.24 -5.93 7.61
C GLY A 9 4.35 -6.97 7.40
N TRP A 10 4.44 -7.95 8.30
CA TRP A 10 5.38 -9.07 8.16
C TRP A 10 5.09 -9.91 6.90
N ALA A 11 3.84 -10.27 6.67
CA ALA A 11 3.43 -11.04 5.49
C ALA A 11 3.72 -10.30 4.18
N LEU A 12 3.47 -8.98 4.14
CA LEU A 12 3.75 -8.15 2.96
C LEU A 12 5.25 -8.02 2.69
N ASN A 13 6.08 -7.86 3.72
CA ASN A 13 7.53 -7.83 3.54
C ASN A 13 8.09 -9.13 2.92
N ILE A 14 7.50 -10.28 3.27
CA ILE A 14 7.88 -11.59 2.70
C ILE A 14 7.29 -11.80 1.31
N SER A 15 6.19 -11.11 0.97
CA SER A 15 5.49 -11.31 -0.30
C SER A 15 6.35 -11.04 -1.54
N HIS A 16 7.38 -10.20 -1.40
CA HIS A 16 8.32 -9.87 -2.48
C HIS A 16 9.11 -11.07 -3.02
N SER A 17 9.31 -12.12 -2.22
CA SER A 17 10.05 -13.33 -2.64
C SER A 17 9.16 -14.47 -3.15
N ARG A 18 7.84 -14.25 -3.23
CA ARG A 18 6.90 -15.29 -3.70
C ARG A 18 6.81 -15.29 -5.22
N GLU A 19 6.62 -16.49 -5.79
CA GLU A 19 6.43 -16.69 -7.24
C GLU A 19 5.22 -15.93 -7.79
N ARG A 20 4.18 -15.79 -6.97
CA ARG A 20 2.96 -15.07 -7.36
C ARG A 20 3.07 -13.59 -7.00
N TYR A 21 2.81 -12.75 -8.00
CA TYR A 21 2.73 -11.30 -7.81
C TYR A 21 1.63 -10.94 -6.79
N ILE A 22 2.00 -10.14 -5.80
CA ILE A 22 1.11 -9.56 -4.79
C ILE A 22 1.29 -8.04 -4.86
N PRO A 23 0.22 -7.24 -5.06
CA PRO A 23 0.31 -5.78 -5.18
C PRO A 23 0.49 -5.11 -3.80
N ALA A 24 1.60 -5.43 -3.12
CA ALA A 24 1.88 -4.94 -1.76
C ALA A 24 1.99 -3.40 -1.69
N HIS A 25 2.30 -2.74 -2.82
CA HIS A 25 2.40 -1.27 -2.90
C HIS A 25 1.08 -0.55 -2.63
N ARG A 26 -0.06 -1.25 -2.79
CA ARG A 26 -1.40 -0.72 -2.50
C ARG A 26 -1.69 -0.62 -1.00
N VAL A 27 -0.90 -1.28 -0.15
CA VAL A 27 -1.10 -1.25 1.30
C VAL A 27 -0.31 -0.09 1.90
N VAL A 28 -1.05 0.93 2.34
CA VAL A 28 -0.52 2.10 3.03
C VAL A 28 -1.05 2.18 4.46
N ASN A 29 -0.48 3.05 5.29
CA ASN A 29 -0.98 3.23 6.64
C ASN A 29 -2.33 3.96 6.65
N ARG A 30 -2.98 4.04 7.83
CA ARG A 30 -4.30 4.68 8.01
C ARG A 30 -4.38 6.15 7.57
N ASN A 31 -3.25 6.83 7.42
CA ASN A 31 -3.17 8.24 7.03
C ASN A 31 -2.88 8.41 5.53
N GLY A 32 -2.75 7.31 4.77
CA GLY A 32 -2.35 7.33 3.36
C GLY A 32 -0.86 7.60 3.15
N MET A 33 -0.01 7.37 4.16
CA MET A 33 1.44 7.59 4.03
C MET A 33 2.17 6.34 3.54
N LEU A 34 3.19 6.56 2.70
CA LEU A 34 4.03 5.52 2.09
C LEU A 34 5.11 5.01 3.06
N THR A 35 4.74 4.60 4.27
CA THR A 35 5.70 4.11 5.30
C THR A 35 6.39 2.80 4.90
N GLY A 36 5.79 2.04 3.98
CA GLY A 36 6.34 0.78 3.46
C GLY A 36 7.34 0.93 2.30
N LYS A 37 7.61 2.16 1.83
CA LYS A 37 8.39 2.40 0.59
C LYS A 37 9.79 1.77 0.59
N HIS A 38 10.41 1.62 1.76
CA HIS A 38 11.74 1.04 1.91
C HIS A 38 11.80 -0.47 1.58
N HIS A 39 10.66 -1.15 1.53
CA HIS A 39 10.58 -2.58 1.19
C HIS A 39 10.59 -2.85 -0.32
N PHE A 40 10.41 -1.82 -1.17
CA PHE A 40 10.29 -1.95 -2.62
C PHE A 40 11.62 -1.77 -3.38
N GLY A 41 12.74 -2.06 -2.72
CA GLY A 41 14.10 -1.96 -3.29
C GLY A 41 14.65 -0.53 -3.38
N ASN A 42 13.88 0.42 -3.89
CA ASN A 42 14.20 1.85 -3.86
C ASN A 42 13.04 2.67 -3.28
N SER A 43 13.33 3.86 -2.75
CA SER A 43 12.35 4.72 -2.06
C SER A 43 11.29 5.31 -2.99
N THR A 44 11.45 5.20 -4.32
CA THR A 44 10.56 5.79 -5.33
C THR A 44 9.61 4.77 -5.98
N THR A 45 9.91 3.47 -5.95
CA THR A 45 9.14 2.44 -6.66
C THR A 45 7.69 2.40 -6.19
N MET A 46 7.48 2.41 -4.86
CA MET A 46 6.13 2.42 -4.29
C MET A 46 5.32 3.63 -4.77
N LYS A 47 5.96 4.81 -4.83
CA LYS A 47 5.34 6.04 -5.32
C LYS A 47 4.96 5.91 -6.79
N GLN A 48 5.90 5.50 -7.65
CA GLN A 48 5.67 5.34 -9.09
C GLN A 48 4.55 4.34 -9.40
N LEU A 49 4.52 3.20 -8.69
CA LEU A 49 3.47 2.20 -8.87
C LEU A 49 2.08 2.75 -8.51
N LEU A 50 1.97 3.51 -7.42
CA LEU A 50 0.72 4.14 -7.01
C LEU A 50 0.31 5.28 -7.95
N GLU A 51 1.25 6.10 -8.41
CA GLU A 51 1.02 7.17 -9.40
C GLU A 51 0.51 6.59 -10.72
N ASN A 52 1.06 5.46 -11.17
CA ASN A 52 0.58 4.74 -12.35
C ASN A 52 -0.86 4.21 -12.20
N GLU A 53 -1.32 3.99 -10.96
CA GLU A 53 -2.70 3.61 -10.64
C GLU A 53 -3.61 4.84 -10.39
N GLY A 54 -3.09 6.05 -10.59
CA GLY A 54 -3.80 7.32 -10.46
C GLY A 54 -3.87 7.87 -9.04
N ALA A 55 -2.97 7.45 -8.15
CA ALA A 55 -2.78 8.12 -6.85
C ALA A 55 -2.00 9.43 -7.04
N ILE A 56 -2.45 10.50 -6.39
CA ILE A 56 -1.74 11.78 -6.34
C ILE A 56 -0.92 11.79 -5.05
N ILE A 57 0.40 11.91 -5.15
CA ILE A 57 1.30 11.78 -4.00
C ILE A 57 2.14 13.04 -3.80
N GLU A 58 1.98 13.66 -2.63
CA GLU A 58 2.79 14.79 -2.17
C GLU A 58 3.40 14.47 -0.81
N ASN A 59 4.69 14.76 -0.62
CA ASN A 59 5.41 14.53 0.66
C ASN A 59 5.17 13.13 1.25
N ASP A 60 5.29 12.07 0.43
CA ASP A 60 5.04 10.67 0.78
C ASP A 60 3.62 10.35 1.27
N ARG A 61 2.64 11.19 0.93
CA ARG A 61 1.24 11.01 1.31
C ARG A 61 0.33 11.05 0.09
N ILE A 62 -0.61 10.11 0.04
CA ILE A 62 -1.66 10.08 -0.98
C ILE A 62 -2.68 11.17 -0.66
N ILE A 63 -2.86 12.12 -1.57
CA ILE A 63 -3.78 13.25 -1.42
C ILE A 63 -5.22 12.81 -1.72
N ASN A 64 -5.44 12.08 -2.80
CA ASN A 64 -6.74 11.50 -3.16
C ASN A 64 -7.01 10.15 -2.45
N PHE A 65 -6.56 10.01 -1.20
CA PHE A 65 -6.63 8.74 -0.47
C PHE A 65 -8.06 8.23 -0.31
N LYS A 66 -9.02 9.13 -0.02
CA LYS A 66 -10.44 8.76 0.15
C LYS A 66 -11.05 8.18 -1.13
N GLU A 67 -10.68 8.70 -2.30
CA GLU A 67 -11.18 8.24 -3.59
C GLU A 67 -10.62 6.86 -3.98
N LYS A 68 -9.42 6.56 -3.50
CA LYS A 68 -8.71 5.30 -3.76
C LYS A 68 -8.86 4.29 -2.62
N PHE A 69 -9.54 4.66 -1.54
CA PHE A 69 -9.74 3.80 -0.38
C PHE A 69 -10.72 2.69 -0.75
N TRP A 70 -10.29 1.44 -0.57
CA TRP A 70 -11.13 0.27 -0.78
C TRP A 70 -11.86 -0.07 0.52
N ASP A 71 -13.20 -0.07 0.47
CA ASP A 71 -14.06 -0.50 1.57
C ASP A 71 -14.76 -1.82 1.19
N PRO A 72 -14.37 -2.96 1.79
CA PRO A 72 -14.96 -4.26 1.48
C PRO A 72 -16.48 -4.29 1.68
N SER A 73 -17.02 -3.43 2.55
CA SER A 73 -18.46 -3.40 2.85
C SER A 73 -19.27 -2.82 1.70
N THR A 74 -18.66 -1.95 0.89
CA THR A 74 -19.30 -1.28 -0.25
C THR A 74 -18.85 -1.86 -1.59
N ASP A 75 -17.60 -2.30 -1.70
CA ASP A 75 -16.95 -2.66 -2.97
C ASP A 75 -17.04 -4.16 -3.33
N LEU A 76 -17.53 -5.04 -2.45
CA LEU A 76 -17.63 -6.49 -2.69
C LEU A 76 -19.02 -6.99 -3.13
N ARG A 77 -19.84 -6.13 -3.73
CA ARG A 77 -21.19 -6.52 -4.20
C ARG A 77 -21.17 -7.49 -5.37
#